data_AF-A0A816YPX7-F1
#
_entry.id   AF-A0A816YPX7-F1
#
_cell.length_a   1.000
_cell.length_b   1.000
_cell.length_c   1.000
_cell.angle_alpha   90.00
_cell.angle_beta   90.00
_cell.angle_gamma   90.00
#
_symmetry.space_group_name_H-M   'P 1'
#
loop_
_entity.id
_entity.type
_entity.pdbx_description
1 polymer ?
#
loop_
_entity_poly.entity_id
_entity_poly.type
_entity_poly.pdbx_seq_one_letter_code
_entity_poly.pdbx_strand_id
1 'polypeptide(L)'
;MKRELVAVERDVSEAEVARDGWEQKAWELNSKISNQFHQIQTLAIDCNQGMRRLKVDVQFVVNDRGVEPGEVMGVDYKAVVKPSLCSLYDGIKEGSMKKVEELVTLQEHASEMASKIESRKRLLGSIQLQINEVEEKMRIVKKEAQELAAKCDLEAKTMAGCLK
;
A
#
# COMPACT_ATOMS: atom_id res chain seq x y z
N MET A 1 54.45 71.10 -7.92
CA MET A 1 54.84 70.11 -6.89
C MET A 1 53.89 70.02 -5.69
N LYS A 2 53.75 71.00 -4.77
CA LYS A 2 52.82 70.83 -3.61
C LYS A 2 51.35 70.56 -3.98
N ARG A 3 50.82 71.23 -5.02
CA ARG A 3 49.43 71.02 -5.47
C ARG A 3 49.20 69.67 -6.15
N GLU A 4 50.20 69.16 -6.85
CA GLU A 4 50.14 67.85 -7.52
C GLU A 4 50.21 66.71 -6.50
N LEU A 5 51.05 66.85 -5.46
CA LEU A 5 51.07 65.93 -4.32
C LEU A 5 49.71 65.82 -3.63
N VAL A 6 49.07 66.95 -3.35
CA VAL A 6 47.73 66.98 -2.74
C VAL A 6 46.66 66.37 -3.67
N ALA A 7 46.78 66.54 -4.98
CA ALA A 7 45.89 65.90 -5.95
C ALA A 7 46.08 64.37 -5.96
N VAL A 8 47.32 63.89 -5.95
CA VAL A 8 47.63 62.45 -5.89
C VAL A 8 47.17 61.84 -4.57
N GLU A 9 47.37 62.50 -3.43
CA GLU A 9 46.88 62.04 -2.13
C GLU A 9 45.36 61.89 -2.13
N ARG A 10 44.64 62.83 -2.77
CA ARG A 10 43.19 62.76 -2.94
C ARG A 10 42.77 61.61 -3.84
N ASP A 11 43.42 61.44 -5.00
CA ASP A 11 43.12 60.35 -5.93
C ASP A 11 43.40 58.97 -5.30
N VAL A 12 44.45 58.86 -4.47
CA VAL A 12 44.76 57.66 -3.69
C VAL A 12 43.67 57.40 -2.66
N SER A 13 43.24 58.40 -1.89
CA SER A 13 42.14 58.23 -0.95
C SER A 13 40.82 57.83 -1.64
N GLU A 14 40.51 58.43 -2.79
CA GLU A 14 39.32 58.07 -3.58
C GLU A 14 39.41 56.63 -4.12
N ALA A 15 40.60 56.19 -4.56
CA ALA A 15 40.85 54.82 -5.00
C ALA A 15 40.78 53.79 -3.86
N GLU A 16 41.25 54.14 -2.66
CA GLU A 16 41.14 53.29 -1.47
C GLU A 16 39.68 53.08 -1.06
N VAL A 17 38.87 54.15 -1.03
CA VAL A 17 37.43 54.04 -0.76
C VAL A 17 36.72 53.18 -1.81
N ALA A 18 37.09 53.32 -3.08
CA ALA A 18 36.54 52.47 -4.14
C ALA A 18 36.92 51.00 -3.96
N ARG A 19 38.18 50.70 -3.62
CA ARG A 19 38.66 49.35 -3.34
C ARG A 19 37.90 48.73 -2.17
N ASP A 20 37.80 49.43 -1.04
CA ASP A 20 37.11 48.94 0.16
C ASP A 20 35.62 48.65 -0.15
N GLY A 21 34.99 49.50 -0.99
CA GLY A 21 33.64 49.26 -1.50
C GLY A 21 33.52 48.01 -2.38
N TRP A 22 34.53 47.68 -3.18
CA TRP A 22 34.58 46.44 -3.97
C TRP A 22 34.85 45.21 -3.11
N GLU A 23 35.73 45.32 -2.12
CA GLU A 23 36.04 44.24 -1.17
C GLU A 23 34.80 43.88 -0.35
N GLN A 24 34.05 44.87 0.14
CA GLN A 24 32.79 44.64 0.84
C GLN A 24 31.77 43.91 -0.03
N LYS A 25 31.61 44.32 -1.30
CA LYS A 25 30.70 43.65 -2.24
C LYS A 25 31.14 42.22 -2.53
N ALA A 26 32.44 41.98 -2.71
CA ALA A 26 32.99 40.66 -2.93
C ALA A 26 32.76 39.76 -1.70
N TRP A 27 32.96 40.28 -0.50
CA TRP A 27 32.72 39.57 0.75
C TRP A 27 31.23 39.20 0.94
N GLU A 28 30.32 40.14 0.68
CA GLU A 28 28.87 39.89 0.73
C GLU A 28 28.43 38.84 -0.29
N LEU A 29 28.96 38.92 -1.52
CA LEU A 29 28.66 37.95 -2.57
C LEU A 29 29.17 36.55 -2.18
N ASN A 30 30.41 36.45 -1.73
CA ASN A 30 31.01 35.19 -1.28
C ASN A 30 30.24 34.56 -0.12
N SER A 31 29.77 35.39 0.83
CA SER A 31 28.95 34.96 1.96
C SER A 31 27.61 34.41 1.51
N LYS A 32 26.94 35.07 0.54
CA LYS A 32 25.68 34.60 -0.03
C LYS A 32 25.84 33.27 -0.77
N ILE A 33 26.89 33.14 -1.59
CA ILE A 33 27.18 31.90 -2.32
C ILE A 33 27.46 30.76 -1.36
N SER A 34 28.28 30.98 -0.33
CA SER A 34 28.60 29.97 0.69
C SER A 34 27.34 29.48 1.41
N ASN A 35 26.45 30.40 1.78
CA ASN A 35 25.17 30.06 2.41
C ASN A 35 24.26 29.25 1.49
N GLN A 36 24.13 29.65 0.22
CA GLN A 36 23.33 28.91 -0.76
C GLN A 36 23.90 27.52 -1.03
N PHE A 37 25.23 27.39 -1.15
CA PHE A 37 25.89 26.11 -1.32
C PHE A 37 25.63 25.17 -0.14
N HIS A 38 25.68 25.69 1.09
CA HIS A 38 25.35 24.92 2.29
C HIS A 38 23.89 24.44 2.32
N GLN A 39 22.95 25.28 1.85
CA GLN A 39 21.55 24.89 1.69
C GLN A 39 21.39 23.77 0.67
N ILE A 40 22.09 23.84 -0.47
CA ILE A 40 22.08 22.78 -1.49
C ILE A 40 22.64 21.47 -0.92
N GLN A 41 23.72 21.53 -0.15
CA GLN A 41 24.27 20.34 0.52
C GLN A 41 23.27 19.72 1.49
N THR A 42 22.58 20.54 2.28
CA THR A 42 21.54 20.09 3.21
C THR A 42 20.39 19.40 2.47
N LEU A 43 19.89 20.03 1.41
CA LEU A 43 18.83 19.46 0.58
C LEU A 43 19.28 18.15 -0.09
N ALA A 44 20.52 18.06 -0.57
CA ALA A 44 21.06 16.83 -1.15
C ALA A 44 21.11 15.68 -0.12
N ILE A 45 21.44 15.97 1.14
CA ILE A 45 21.39 15.00 2.24
C ILE A 45 19.95 14.51 2.46
N ASP A 46 18.98 15.43 2.52
CA ASP A 46 17.56 15.08 2.70
C ASP A 46 17.02 14.25 1.54
N CYS A 47 17.36 14.63 0.30
CA CYS A 47 17.04 13.84 -0.89
C CYS A 47 17.65 12.44 -0.79
N ASN A 48 18.93 12.29 -0.44
CA ASN A 48 19.59 11.00 -0.29
C ASN A 48 18.96 10.12 0.80
N GLN A 49 18.47 10.72 1.89
CA GLN A 49 17.69 9.99 2.89
C GLN A 49 16.37 9.49 2.30
N GLY A 50 15.66 10.33 1.54
CA GLY A 50 14.45 9.96 0.82
C GLY A 50 14.69 8.81 -0.17
N MET A 51 15.71 8.92 -1.03
CA MET A 51 16.06 7.89 -2.02
C MET A 51 16.38 6.55 -1.36
N ARG A 52 17.10 6.55 -0.22
CA ARG A 52 17.35 5.32 0.56
C ARG A 52 16.09 4.68 1.11
N ARG A 53 15.14 5.48 1.62
CA ARG A 53 13.83 4.96 2.08
C ARG A 53 13.04 4.34 0.93
N LEU A 54 13.12 4.95 -0.24
CA LEU A 54 12.50 4.45 -1.48
C LEU A 54 13.28 3.31 -2.14
N LYS A 55 14.48 2.98 -1.63
CA LYS A 55 15.42 2.00 -2.20
C LYS A 55 15.76 2.27 -3.67
N VAL A 56 15.88 3.54 -4.03
CA VAL A 56 16.31 3.97 -5.37
C VAL A 56 17.82 4.18 -5.36
N ASP A 57 18.52 3.58 -6.32
CA ASP A 57 19.99 3.65 -6.44
C ASP A 57 20.44 4.95 -7.10
N VAL A 58 20.21 6.06 -6.41
CA VAL A 58 20.59 7.41 -6.82
C VAL A 58 21.13 8.14 -5.60
N GLN A 59 22.31 8.73 -5.75
CA GLN A 59 22.96 9.51 -4.71
C GLN A 59 23.41 10.87 -5.26
N PHE A 60 22.92 11.94 -4.65
CA PHE A 60 23.39 13.29 -4.86
C PHE A 60 24.73 13.48 -4.14
N VAL A 61 25.75 13.93 -4.87
CA VAL A 61 27.07 14.27 -4.33
C VAL A 61 27.40 15.67 -4.81
N VAL A 62 27.22 16.65 -3.94
CA VAL A 62 27.36 18.06 -4.32
C VAL A 62 28.83 18.40 -4.57
N ASN A 63 29.12 18.95 -5.74
CA ASN A 63 30.44 19.35 -6.20
C ASN A 63 30.55 20.88 -6.25
N ASP A 64 31.69 21.43 -5.84
CA ASP A 64 32.01 22.85 -5.86
C ASP A 64 32.52 23.34 -7.22
N ARG A 65 32.84 22.42 -8.14
CA ARG A 65 33.37 22.70 -9.48
C ARG A 65 32.46 22.24 -10.62
N GLY A 66 31.18 22.61 -10.58
CA GLY A 66 30.22 22.36 -11.66
C GLY A 66 29.68 23.66 -12.28
N VAL A 67 29.47 23.66 -13.60
CA VAL A 67 28.80 24.77 -14.30
C VAL A 67 27.34 24.43 -14.52
N GLU A 68 27.04 23.16 -14.81
CA GLU A 68 25.67 22.69 -14.97
C GLU A 68 25.09 22.12 -13.67
N PRO A 69 23.76 22.22 -13.45
CA PRO A 69 23.11 21.66 -12.27
C PRO A 69 23.39 20.17 -12.05
N GLY A 70 23.49 19.37 -13.12
CA GLY A 70 23.82 17.95 -13.02
C GLY A 70 25.24 17.69 -12.52
N GLU A 71 26.20 18.54 -12.90
CA GLU A 71 27.59 18.48 -12.43
C GLU A 71 27.71 18.93 -10.98
N VAL A 72 27.01 20.02 -10.61
CA VAL A 72 26.97 20.53 -9.23
C VAL A 72 26.29 19.53 -8.30
N MET A 73 25.25 18.84 -8.74
CA MET A 73 24.52 17.86 -7.92
C MET A 73 25.12 16.45 -7.96
N GLY A 74 26.09 16.20 -8.85
CA GLY A 74 26.73 14.90 -9.09
C GLY A 74 25.85 13.89 -9.84
N VAL A 75 24.61 14.24 -10.15
CA VAL A 75 23.66 13.40 -10.89
C VAL A 75 22.66 14.28 -11.63
N ASP A 76 22.34 13.90 -12.87
CA ASP A 76 21.35 14.62 -13.65
C ASP A 76 19.91 14.20 -13.28
N TYR A 77 19.10 15.20 -12.92
CA TYR A 77 17.71 14.98 -12.54
C TYR A 77 16.87 14.42 -13.70
N LYS A 78 17.01 14.96 -14.91
CA LYS A 78 16.13 14.64 -16.04
C LYS A 78 16.43 13.27 -16.64
N ALA A 79 17.70 12.89 -16.67
CA ALA A 79 18.19 11.67 -17.30
C ALA A 79 18.26 10.48 -16.34
N VAL A 80 18.48 10.71 -15.04
CA VAL A 80 18.67 9.61 -14.07
C VAL A 80 17.58 9.60 -13.01
N VAL A 81 17.40 10.70 -12.28
CA VAL A 81 16.52 10.71 -11.10
C VAL A 81 15.06 10.53 -11.48
N LYS A 82 14.57 11.33 -12.45
CA LYS A 82 13.17 11.31 -12.88
C LYS A 82 12.79 9.95 -13.49
N PRO A 83 13.55 9.35 -14.42
CA PRO A 83 13.24 8.02 -14.93
C PRO A 83 13.20 6.94 -13.85
N SER A 84 14.15 6.93 -12.90
CA SER A 84 14.17 5.97 -11.80
C SER A 84 12.94 6.07 -10.89
N LEU A 85 12.50 7.29 -10.59
CA LEU A 85 11.28 7.52 -9.81
C LEU A 85 10.01 7.11 -10.57
N CYS A 86 9.93 7.40 -11.87
CA CYS A 86 8.83 6.95 -12.73
C CYS A 86 8.75 5.42 -12.78
N SER A 87 9.89 4.75 -12.99
CA SER A 87 9.96 3.28 -13.01
C SER A 87 9.52 2.67 -11.68
N LEU A 88 9.91 3.26 -10.54
CA LEU A 88 9.45 2.81 -9.23
C LEU A 88 7.93 2.94 -9.09
N TYR A 89 7.39 4.11 -9.47
CA TYR A 89 5.95 4.37 -9.43
C TYR A 89 5.16 3.37 -10.28
N ASP A 90 5.60 3.14 -11.52
CA ASP A 90 4.95 2.22 -12.44
C ASP A 90 4.99 0.77 -11.92
N GLY A 91 6.13 0.34 -11.36
CA GLY A 91 6.24 -0.98 -10.74
C GLY A 91 5.32 -1.17 -9.53
N ILE A 92 5.19 -0.14 -8.67
CA ILE A 92 4.25 -0.17 -7.53
C ILE A 92 2.81 -0.25 -8.03
N LYS A 93 2.47 0.55 -9.06
CA LYS A 93 1.13 0.59 -9.65
C LYS A 93 0.77 -0.75 -10.27
N GLU A 94 1.65 -1.33 -11.07
CA GLU A 94 1.45 -2.64 -11.69
C GLU A 94 1.30 -3.74 -10.63
N GLY A 95 2.19 -3.78 -9.64
CA GLY A 95 2.10 -4.75 -8.55
C GLY A 95 0.82 -4.62 -7.71
N SER A 96 0.35 -3.39 -7.50
CA SER A 96 -0.92 -3.14 -6.81
C SER A 96 -2.12 -3.56 -7.65
N MET A 97 -2.12 -3.28 -8.96
CA MET A 97 -3.17 -3.72 -9.87
C MET A 97 -3.30 -5.25 -9.92
N LYS A 98 -2.18 -5.97 -10.03
CA LYS A 98 -2.18 -7.45 -10.00
C LYS A 98 -2.81 -8.00 -8.72
N LYS A 99 -2.48 -7.42 -7.55
CA LYS A 99 -3.11 -7.82 -6.27
C LYS A 99 -4.62 -7.54 -6.24
N VAL A 100 -5.06 -6.44 -6.84
CA VAL A 100 -6.48 -6.13 -6.93
C VAL A 100 -7.19 -7.15 -7.83
N GLU A 101 -6.61 -7.49 -8.98
CA GLU A 101 -7.12 -8.53 -9.88
C GLU A 101 -7.22 -9.89 -9.17
N GLU A 102 -6.18 -10.30 -8.45
CA GLU A 102 -6.19 -11.52 -7.62
C GLU A 102 -7.32 -11.49 -6.59
N LEU A 103 -7.50 -10.38 -5.86
CA LEU A 103 -8.58 -10.25 -4.88
C LEU A 103 -9.97 -10.32 -5.52
N VAL A 104 -10.16 -9.74 -6.70
CA VAL A 104 -11.42 -9.83 -7.45
C VAL A 104 -11.73 -11.29 -7.81
N THR A 105 -10.75 -12.03 -8.35
CA THR A 105 -10.96 -13.45 -8.69
C THR A 105 -11.29 -14.31 -7.46
N LEU A 106 -10.63 -14.05 -6.33
CA LEU A 106 -10.92 -14.73 -5.07
C LEU A 106 -12.33 -14.41 -4.56
N GLN A 107 -12.76 -13.16 -4.67
CA GLN A 107 -14.10 -12.73 -4.29
C GLN A 107 -15.18 -13.39 -5.16
N GLU A 108 -14.96 -13.48 -6.47
CA GLU A 108 -15.85 -14.18 -7.39
C GLU A 108 -15.98 -15.66 -7.02
N HIS A 109 -14.86 -16.35 -6.82
CA HIS A 109 -14.85 -17.75 -6.40
C HIS A 109 -15.54 -17.96 -5.04
N ALA A 110 -15.32 -17.07 -4.07
CA ALA A 110 -16.01 -17.12 -2.77
C ALA A 110 -17.53 -16.97 -2.92
N SER A 111 -17.98 -16.06 -3.78
CA SER A 111 -19.41 -15.87 -4.06
C SER A 111 -20.05 -17.09 -4.73
N GLU A 112 -19.34 -17.73 -5.66
CA GLU A 112 -19.79 -18.96 -6.30
C GLU A 112 -19.89 -20.11 -5.28
N MET A 113 -18.88 -20.29 -4.43
CA MET A 113 -18.92 -21.28 -3.35
C MET A 113 -20.07 -21.04 -2.38
N ALA A 114 -20.32 -19.79 -1.99
CA ALA A 114 -21.43 -19.44 -1.10
C ALA A 114 -22.78 -19.86 -1.71
N SER A 115 -22.99 -19.59 -3.02
CA SER A 115 -24.20 -20.02 -3.73
C SER A 115 -24.38 -21.54 -3.75
N LYS A 116 -23.28 -22.30 -3.92
CA LYS A 116 -23.27 -23.77 -3.87
C LYS A 116 -23.57 -24.31 -2.48
N ILE A 117 -23.09 -23.64 -1.43
CA ILE A 117 -23.40 -24.01 -0.04
C ILE A 117 -24.89 -23.78 0.23
N GLU A 118 -25.45 -22.67 -0.21
CA GLU A 118 -26.86 -22.33 0.02
C GLU A 118 -27.81 -23.27 -0.73
N SER A 119 -27.48 -23.68 -1.95
CA SER A 119 -28.28 -24.70 -2.66
C SER A 119 -28.24 -26.06 -1.96
N ARG A 120 -27.07 -26.51 -1.48
CA ARG A 120 -26.94 -27.75 -0.70
C ARG A 120 -27.68 -27.68 0.64
N LYS A 121 -27.67 -26.52 1.31
CA LYS A 121 -28.42 -26.29 2.55
C LYS A 121 -29.92 -26.43 2.33
N ARG A 122 -30.45 -25.88 1.21
CA ARG A 122 -31.86 -26.05 0.83
C ARG A 122 -32.21 -27.52 0.58
N LEU A 123 -31.36 -28.24 -0.15
CA LEU A 123 -31.56 -29.68 -0.39
C LEU A 123 -31.57 -30.48 0.91
N LEU A 124 -30.62 -30.23 1.82
CA LEU A 124 -30.59 -30.86 3.14
C LEU A 124 -31.86 -30.58 3.94
N GLY A 125 -32.38 -29.35 3.91
CA GLY A 125 -33.66 -29.01 4.54
C GLY A 125 -34.83 -29.81 3.98
N SER A 126 -34.88 -30.00 2.65
CA SER A 126 -35.90 -30.82 2.01
C SER A 126 -35.81 -32.29 2.40
N ILE A 127 -34.60 -32.84 2.47
CA ILE A 127 -34.37 -34.24 2.90
C ILE A 127 -34.79 -34.41 4.37
N GLN A 128 -34.45 -33.45 5.23
CA GLN A 128 -34.84 -33.48 6.64
C GLN A 128 -36.36 -33.49 6.81
N LEU A 129 -37.10 -32.70 6.01
CA LEU A 129 -38.56 -32.72 6.00
C LEU A 129 -39.11 -34.11 5.62
N GLN A 130 -38.54 -34.74 4.59
CA GLN A 130 -38.94 -36.09 4.17
C GLN A 130 -38.65 -37.14 5.25
N ILE A 131 -37.49 -37.05 5.93
CA ILE A 131 -37.15 -37.92 7.06
C ILE A 131 -38.19 -37.78 8.16
N ASN A 132 -38.50 -36.55 8.58
CA ASN A 132 -39.48 -36.30 9.64
C ASN A 132 -40.87 -36.85 9.29
N GLU A 133 -41.28 -36.72 8.03
CA GLU A 133 -42.56 -37.27 7.55
C GLU A 133 -42.59 -38.80 7.62
N VAL A 134 -41.51 -39.47 7.21
CA VAL A 134 -41.38 -40.93 7.26
C VAL A 134 -41.31 -41.42 8.71
N GLU A 135 -40.59 -40.73 9.59
CA GLU A 135 -40.52 -41.05 11.01
C GLU A 135 -41.91 -40.99 11.67
N GLU A 136 -42.71 -39.98 11.34
CA GLU A 136 -44.07 -39.85 11.86
C GLU A 136 -45.00 -40.93 11.32
N LYS A 137 -44.95 -41.24 10.02
CA LYS A 137 -45.68 -42.38 9.42
C LYS A 137 -45.29 -43.70 10.10
N MET A 138 -44.00 -43.93 10.34
CA MET A 138 -43.51 -45.12 11.01
C MET A 138 -44.02 -45.21 12.46
N ARG A 139 -44.10 -44.08 13.17
CA ARG A 139 -44.66 -44.00 14.52
C ARG A 139 -46.13 -44.42 14.54
N ILE A 140 -46.93 -43.96 13.57
CA ILE A 140 -48.34 -44.33 13.42
C ILE A 140 -48.49 -45.83 13.16
N VAL A 141 -47.81 -46.36 12.14
CA VAL A 141 -47.87 -47.79 11.78
C VAL A 141 -47.43 -48.68 12.94
N LYS A 142 -46.40 -48.28 13.68
CA LYS A 142 -45.94 -49.01 14.87
C LYS A 142 -47.03 -49.10 15.93
N LYS A 143 -47.77 -48.01 16.17
CA LYS A 143 -48.87 -47.98 17.13
C LYS A 143 -50.02 -48.88 16.68
N GLU A 144 -50.42 -48.78 15.42
CA GLU A 144 -51.47 -49.63 14.82
C GLU A 144 -51.10 -51.12 14.90
N ALA A 145 -49.85 -51.48 14.59
CA ALA A 145 -49.37 -52.86 14.69
C ALA A 145 -49.40 -53.39 16.13
N GLN A 146 -49.07 -52.56 17.13
CA GLN A 146 -49.16 -52.92 18.54
C GLN A 146 -50.62 -53.11 18.99
N GLU A 147 -51.54 -52.25 18.55
CA GLU A 147 -52.97 -52.35 18.83
C GLU A 147 -53.56 -53.62 18.20
N LEU A 148 -53.20 -53.95 16.94
CA LEU A 148 -53.61 -55.18 16.27
C LEU A 148 -53.07 -56.42 16.98
N ALA A 149 -51.79 -56.44 17.34
CA ALA A 149 -51.18 -57.55 18.07
C ALA A 149 -51.91 -57.81 19.40
N ALA A 150 -52.19 -56.74 20.17
CA ALA A 150 -52.94 -56.85 21.41
C ALA A 150 -54.37 -57.38 21.21
N LYS A 151 -55.04 -56.97 20.13
CA LYS A 151 -56.38 -57.46 19.78
C LYS A 151 -56.35 -58.94 19.39
N CYS A 152 -55.41 -59.36 18.55
CA CYS A 152 -55.23 -60.77 18.18
C CYS A 152 -54.94 -61.64 19.41
N ASP A 153 -54.10 -61.17 20.33
CA ASP A 153 -53.83 -61.88 21.59
C ASP A 153 -55.09 -62.05 22.46
N LEU A 154 -55.94 -61.02 22.52
CA LEU A 154 -57.23 -61.09 23.23
C LEU A 154 -58.20 -62.08 22.56
N GLU A 155 -58.36 -62.01 21.24
CA GLU A 155 -59.22 -62.92 20.48
C GLU A 155 -58.74 -64.38 20.57
N ALA A 156 -57.43 -64.63 20.53
CA ALA A 156 -56.88 -65.96 20.72
C ALA A 156 -57.19 -66.51 22.13
N LYS A 157 -57.09 -65.67 23.17
CA LYS A 157 -57.43 -66.05 24.55
C LYS A 157 -58.93 -66.33 24.73
N THR A 158 -59.82 -65.55 24.10
CA THR A 158 -61.28 -65.80 24.19
C THR A 158 -61.65 -67.10 23.47
N MET A 159 -61.11 -67.37 22.29
CA MET A 159 -61.36 -68.62 21.57
C MET A 159 -60.80 -69.85 22.31
N ALA A 160 -59.60 -69.75 22.90
CA ALA A 160 -59.05 -70.82 23.75
C ALA A 160 -59.87 -71.05 25.04
N GLY A 161 -60.52 -70.01 25.56
CA GLY A 161 -61.45 -70.09 26.68
C GLY A 161 -62.82 -70.70 26.33
N CYS A 162 -63.28 -70.56 25.08
CA CYS A 162 -64.52 -71.16 24.57
C CYS A 162 -64.40 -72.65 24.18
N LEU A 163 -63.19 -73.22 24.21
CA LEU A 163 -62.92 -74.64 23.91
C LEU A 163 -62.92 -75.56 25.14
N LYS A 164 -63.58 -75.16 26.25
CA LYS A 164 -63.76 -75.99 27.45
C LYS A 164 -65.24 -76.28 27.70
#